data_AF-A0A535I1B6-F1
#
_entry.id   AF-A0A535I1B6-F1
#
_cell.length_a   1.000
_cell.length_b   1.000
_cell.length_c   1.000
_cell.angle_alpha   90.00
_cell.angle_beta   90.00
_cell.angle_gamma   90.00
#
_symmetry.space_group_name_H-M   'P 1'
#
loop_
_entity.id
_entity.type
_entity.pdbx_description
1 polymer ?
#
loop_
_entity_poly.entity_id
_entity_poly.type
_entity_poly.pdbx_seq_one_letter_code
_entity_poly.pdbx_strand_id
1 'polypeptide(L)' 'MKSTPVAYGLLLVGLLCVVAAILYAVGILQLFASTSSGPHYKHAILFGVLAVACFIAFNFARPKTV' A
#
# COMPACT_ATOMS: atom_id res chain seq x y z
N MET A 1 -19.07 11.72 -0.60
CA MET A 1 -18.73 12.69 0.46
C MET A 1 -17.22 12.92 0.42
N LYS A 2 -16.75 14.15 0.21
CA LYS A 2 -15.31 14.47 0.31
C LYS A 2 -14.98 14.59 1.79
N SER A 3 -14.04 13.80 2.28
CA SER A 3 -13.71 13.71 3.70
C SER A 3 -12.20 13.73 3.86
N THR A 4 -11.70 14.83 4.43
CA THR A 4 -10.28 15.02 4.78
C THR A 4 -9.70 13.85 5.58
N PRO A 5 -10.33 13.37 6.68
CA PRO A 5 -9.75 12.27 7.44
C PRO A 5 -9.68 10.97 6.63
N VAL A 6 -10.69 10.69 5.79
CA VAL A 6 -10.68 9.50 4.92
C VAL A 6 -9.57 9.60 3.87
N ALA A 7 -9.37 10.79 3.28
CA ALA A 7 -8.31 11.01 2.32
C ALA A 7 -6.93 10.74 2.94
N TYR A 8 -6.61 11.39 4.07
CA TYR A 8 -5.31 11.17 4.72
C TYR A 8 -5.14 9.74 5.25
N GLY A 9 -6.23 9.08 5.67
CA GLY A 9 -6.22 7.66 6.02
C GLY A 9 -5.81 6.79 4.82
N LEU A 10 -6.41 7.01 3.64
CA LEU A 10 -6.06 6.29 2.41
C LEU A 10 -4.62 6.56 1.98
N LEU A 11 -4.12 7.79 2.13
CA LEU A 11 -2.73 8.14 1.87
C LEU A 11 -1.78 7.35 2.77
N LEU A 12 -2.05 7.32 4.08
CA LEU A 12 -1.24 6.60 5.06
C LEU A 12 -1.23 5.09 4.79
N VAL A 13 -2.40 4.50 4.57
CA VAL A 13 -2.52 3.07 4.24
C VAL A 13 -1.79 2.73 2.95
N GLY A 14 -1.90 3.58 1.92
CA GLY A 14 -1.16 3.41 0.68
C GLY A 14 0.35 3.42 0.91
N LEU A 15 0.85 4.35 1.72
CA LEU A 15 2.27 4.43 2.07
C LEU A 15 2.76 3.16 2.80
N LEU A 16 1.98 2.67 3.77
CA LEU A 16 2.30 1.42 4.50
C LEU A 16 2.34 0.22 3.56
N CYS A 17 1.43 0.16 2.58
CA CYS A 17 1.45 -0.88 1.56
C CYS A 17 2.69 -0.80 0.67
N VAL A 18 3.16 0.39 0.30
CA VAL A 18 4.42 0.56 -0.44
C VAL A 18 5.60 0.01 0.38
N VAL A 19 5.68 0.37 1.66
CA VAL A 19 6.74 -0.12 2.55
C VAL A 19 6.69 -1.65 2.63
N ALA A 20 5.52 -2.24 2.86
CA ALA A 20 5.34 -3.68 2.90
C ALA A 20 5.75 -4.34 1.58
N ALA A 21 5.39 -3.76 0.44
CA ALA A 21 5.74 -4.28 -0.88
C ALA A 21 7.26 -4.34 -1.08
N ILE A 22 7.98 -3.28 -0.70
CA ILE A 22 9.45 -3.22 -0.76
C ILE A 22 10.06 -4.28 0.15
N LEU A 23 9.61 -4.38 1.40
CA LEU A 23 10.15 -5.35 2.36
C LEU A 23 9.93 -6.80 1.90
N TYR A 24 8.79 -7.12 1.27
CA TYR A 24 8.55 -8.42 0.65
C TYR A 24 9.41 -8.65 -0.60
N ALA A 25 9.66 -7.61 -1.41
CA ALA A 25 10.50 -7.71 -2.61
C ALA A 25 11.99 -7.94 -2.27
N VAL A 26 12.47 -7.38 -1.16
CA VAL A 26 13.85 -7.58 -0.67
C VAL A 26 13.95 -8.85 0.21
N GLY A 27 12.82 -9.48 0.56
CA GLY A 27 12.79 -10.72 1.36
C GLY A 27 13.04 -10.51 2.85
N ILE A 28 12.90 -9.27 3.33
CA ILE A 28 13.01 -8.92 4.76
C ILE A 28 11.74 -9.36 5.51
N LEU A 29 10.59 -9.23 4.87
CA LEU A 29 9.29 -9.57 5.45
C LEU A 29 8.89 -11.00 5.06
N GLN A 30 8.77 -11.88 6.05
CA GLN A 30 8.46 -13.31 5.87
C GLN A 30 7.08 -13.70 6.41
N LEU A 31 6.33 -12.73 6.94
CA LEU A 31 4.98 -12.95 7.44
C LEU A 31 4.10 -13.52 6.32
N PHE A 32 3.33 -14.56 6.63
CA PHE A 32 2.42 -15.24 5.69
C PHE A 32 3.09 -15.86 4.45
N ALA A 33 4.42 -15.90 4.38
CA ALA A 33 5.13 -16.61 3.32
C ALA A 33 5.25 -18.10 3.67
N SER A 34 5.07 -18.97 2.67
CA SER A 34 5.25 -20.42 2.84
C SER A 34 6.72 -20.83 2.93
N THR A 35 7.63 -19.97 2.48
CA THR A 35 9.07 -20.15 2.57
C THR A 35 9.68 -19.04 3.43
N SER A 36 10.62 -19.38 4.30
CA SER A 36 11.32 -18.43 5.18
C SER A 36 12.61 -17.89 4.55
N SER A 37 12.74 -17.93 3.23
CA SER A 37 13.89 -17.38 2.54
C SER A 37 13.53 -16.84 1.16
N GLY A 38 14.25 -15.78 0.80
CA GLY A 38 14.20 -15.15 -0.50
C GLY A 38 13.08 -14.11 -0.69
N PRO A 39 13.09 -13.41 -1.84
CA PRO A 39 12.03 -12.47 -2.22
C PRO A 39 10.65 -13.12 -2.35
N HIS A 40 9.61 -12.41 -1.91
CA HIS A 40 8.22 -12.85 -2.03
C HIS A 40 7.42 -11.94 -2.96
N TYR A 41 7.71 -12.04 -4.26
CA TYR A 41 7.13 -11.16 -5.28
C TYR A 41 5.61 -11.18 -5.37
N LYS A 42 4.95 -12.30 -5.06
CA LYS A 42 3.47 -12.36 -5.05
C LYS A 42 2.87 -11.39 -4.02
N HIS A 43 3.42 -11.38 -2.81
CA HIS A 43 3.01 -10.44 -1.76
C HIS A 43 3.40 -9.01 -2.13
N ALA A 44 4.61 -8.81 -2.65
CA ALA A 44 5.06 -7.48 -3.08
C ALA A 44 4.15 -6.87 -4.16
N ILE A 45 3.77 -7.65 -5.18
CA ILE A 45 2.86 -7.20 -6.24
C ILE A 45 1.48 -6.91 -5.66
N LEU A 46 0.94 -7.77 -4.80
CA LEU A 46 -0.36 -7.56 -4.17
C LEU A 46 -0.41 -6.25 -3.37
N PHE A 47 0.58 -6.03 -2.51
CA PHE A 47 0.70 -4.77 -1.75
C PHE A 47 0.97 -3.56 -2.65
N GLY A 48 1.71 -3.74 -3.74
CA GLY A 48 1.92 -2.70 -4.74
C GLY A 48 0.63 -2.27 -5.44
N VAL A 49 -0.19 -3.23 -5.89
CA VAL A 49 -1.50 -2.96 -6.50
C VAL A 49 -2.44 -2.28 -5.50
N LEU A 50 -2.46 -2.76 -4.25
CA LEU A 50 -3.26 -2.16 -3.18
C LEU A 50 -2.83 -0.71 -2.90
N ALA A 51 -1.53 -0.42 -2.87
CA ALA A 51 -1.02 0.94 -2.71
C ALA A 51 -1.50 1.87 -3.83
N VAL A 52 -1.46 1.41 -5.08
CA VAL A 52 -1.97 2.17 -6.24
C VAL A 52 -3.47 2.45 -6.06
N ALA A 53 -4.26 1.45 -5.68
CA ALA A 53 -5.69 1.63 -5.42
C ALA A 53 -5.96 2.66 -4.30
N CYS A 54 -5.17 2.64 -3.22
CA CYS A 54 -5.25 3.62 -2.14
C CYS A 54 -4.93 5.04 -2.62
N PHE A 55 -3.92 5.23 -3.46
CA PHE A 55 -3.57 6.55 -4.01
C PHE A 55 -4.63 7.08 -4.98
N ILE A 56 -5.22 6.20 -5.79
CA ILE A 56 -6.37 6.55 -6.63
C ILE A 56 -7.53 6.99 -5.75
N ALA A 57 -7.88 6.20 -4.73
CA ALA A 57 -8.96 6.52 -3.80
C ALA A 57 -8.70 7.82 -3.03
N PHE A 58 -7.45 8.07 -2.60
CA PHE A 58 -7.04 9.35 -1.99
C PHE A 58 -7.31 10.53 -2.91
N ASN A 59 -6.97 10.43 -4.19
CA ASN A 59 -7.20 11.50 -5.16
C ASN A 59 -8.70 11.81 -5.36
N PHE A 60 -9.58 10.81 -5.21
CA PHE A 60 -11.02 11.03 -5.21
C PHE A 60 -11.56 11.57 -3.88
N ALA A 61 -11.03 11.11 -2.74
CA ALA A 61 -11.50 11.47 -1.41
C ALA A 61 -11.05 12.87 -0.97
N ARG A 62 -9.89 13.34 -1.45
CA ARG A 62 -9.34 14.64 -1.05
C ARG A 62 -10.23 15.80 -1.50
N PRO A 63 -10.49 16.80 -0.64
CA PRO A 63 -11.07 18.05 -1.09
C PRO A 63 -10.09 18.73 -2.04
N LYS A 64 -10.58 19.13 -3.22
CA LYS A 64 -9.80 19.92 -4.17
C LYS A 64 -9.89 21.37 -3.74
N THR A 65 -8.78 21.96 -3.34
CA THR A 65 -8.66 23.42 -3.23
C THR A 65 -8.51 23.93 -4.67
N VAL A 66 -9.52 24.67 -5.14
CA VAL A 66 -9.40 25.45 -6.38
C VAL A 66 -8.39 26.58 -6.19
#